data_AF-A0A7J9XYC2-F1
#
_entry.id   AF-A0A7J9XYC2-F1
#
_cell.length_a   1.000
_cell.length_b   1.000
_cell.length_c   1.000
_cell.angle_alpha   90.00
_cell.angle_beta   90.00
_cell.angle_gamma   90.00
#
_symmetry.space_group_name_H-M   'P 1'
#
loop_
_entity.id
_entity.type
_entity.pdbx_description
1 polymer ?
#
loop_
_entity_poly.entity_id
_entity_poly.type
_entity_poly.pdbx_seq_one_letter_code
_entity_poly.pdbx_strand_id
1 'polypeptide(L)'
;MARTRISTPASAVLVAWGNAWLAGHCGTDEVVDALEREHGPQVAGGAEEHPALPPLAELPLGRLLAELRGHGLSAFRLALPVPGDPLGLPGPAAFNSTAIEAGEAALVELADTPLGLVPVTDVRGSSYAGLRWTGHALAEAAAATPTLPEAEQHLALTLREAADTLLEL
;
A
#
# COMPACT_ATOMS: atom_id res chain seq x y z
N MET A 1 -7.30 -12.72 -29.35
CA MET A 1 -7.78 -11.67 -28.44
C MET A 1 -7.42 -12.08 -27.02
N ALA A 2 -6.27 -11.61 -26.51
CA ALA A 2 -5.86 -11.90 -25.14
C ALA A 2 -6.78 -11.13 -24.19
N ARG A 3 -7.49 -11.84 -23.30
CA ARG A 3 -8.19 -11.20 -22.17
C ARG A 3 -7.11 -10.52 -21.34
N THR A 4 -7.10 -9.20 -21.32
CA THR A 4 -6.35 -8.42 -20.31
C THR A 4 -6.85 -8.90 -18.96
N ARG A 5 -6.06 -9.73 -18.25
CA ARG A 5 -6.35 -10.01 -16.85
C ARG A 5 -6.14 -8.69 -16.13
N ILE A 6 -7.22 -8.12 -15.61
CA ILE A 6 -7.08 -7.09 -14.58
C ILE A 6 -6.51 -7.86 -13.38
N SER A 7 -5.20 -7.73 -13.16
CA SER A 7 -4.57 -8.25 -11.95
C SER A 7 -5.02 -7.35 -10.81
N THR A 8 -5.54 -7.93 -9.73
CA THR A 8 -5.80 -7.18 -8.51
C THR A 8 -4.47 -6.59 -8.02
N PRO A 9 -4.39 -5.32 -7.58
CA PRO A 9 -3.20 -4.80 -6.93
C PRO A 9 -2.90 -5.60 -5.66
N ALA A 10 -1.64 -5.97 -5.43
CA ALA A 10 -1.28 -6.81 -4.28
C ALA A 10 -1.62 -6.11 -2.95
N SER A 11 -1.51 -4.79 -2.91
CA SER A 11 -1.86 -3.95 -1.75
C SER A 11 -3.35 -4.02 -1.45
N ALA A 12 -4.19 -4.11 -2.47
CA ALA A 12 -5.64 -4.25 -2.27
C ALA A 12 -5.99 -5.61 -1.64
N VAL A 13 -5.33 -6.69 -2.08
CA VAL A 13 -5.48 -8.02 -1.49
C VAL A 13 -4.98 -8.01 -0.03
N LEU A 14 -3.79 -7.46 0.22
CA LEU A 14 -3.22 -7.36 1.57
C LEU A 14 -4.13 -6.58 2.52
N VAL A 15 -4.63 -5.41 2.10
CA VAL A 15 -5.49 -4.57 2.94
C VAL A 15 -6.81 -5.26 3.24
N ALA A 16 -7.43 -5.90 2.24
CA ALA A 16 -8.70 -6.60 2.44
C ALA A 16 -8.57 -7.79 3.40
N TRP A 17 -7.62 -8.70 3.13
CA TRP A 17 -7.42 -9.91 3.93
C TRP A 17 -6.78 -9.61 5.29
N GLY A 18 -5.85 -8.64 5.35
CA GLY A 18 -5.24 -8.18 6.59
C GLY A 18 -6.26 -7.60 7.57
N ASN A 19 -7.21 -6.78 7.09
CA ASN A 19 -8.29 -6.28 7.95
C ASN A 19 -9.29 -7.38 8.34
N ALA A 20 -9.60 -8.33 7.46
CA ALA A 20 -10.43 -9.49 7.82
C ALA A 20 -9.79 -10.32 8.94
N TRP A 21 -8.46 -10.50 8.89
CA TRP A 21 -7.68 -11.16 9.92
C TRP A 21 -7.63 -10.37 11.24
N LEU A 22 -7.50 -9.04 11.18
CA LEU A 22 -7.61 -8.19 12.37
C LEU A 22 -9.00 -8.25 13.02
N ALA A 23 -10.05 -8.39 12.21
CA ALA A 23 -11.42 -8.59 12.68
C ALA A 23 -11.73 -10.03 13.15
N GLY A 24 -10.77 -10.96 13.04
CA GLY A 24 -10.92 -12.35 13.45
C GLY A 24 -11.75 -13.22 12.50
N HIS A 25 -11.94 -12.78 11.25
CA HIS A 25 -12.71 -13.53 10.24
C HIS A 25 -11.89 -14.61 9.52
N CYS A 26 -10.56 -14.53 9.55
CA CYS A 26 -9.66 -15.52 8.96
C CYS A 26 -8.36 -15.66 9.75
N GLY A 27 -7.65 -16.77 9.54
CA GLY A 27 -6.33 -17.04 10.09
C GLY A 27 -5.19 -16.40 9.27
N THR A 28 -3.98 -16.36 9.84
CA THR A 28 -2.80 -15.83 9.15
C THR A 28 -2.49 -16.59 7.85
N ASP A 29 -2.65 -17.92 7.86
CA ASP A 29 -2.38 -18.76 6.68
C ASP A 29 -3.34 -18.44 5.53
N GLU A 30 -4.61 -18.14 5.82
CA GLU A 30 -5.58 -17.75 4.78
C GLU A 30 -5.22 -16.41 4.13
N VAL A 31 -4.64 -15.47 4.89
CA VAL A 31 -4.11 -14.22 4.34
C VAL A 31 -2.92 -14.50 3.41
N VAL A 32 -1.99 -15.37 3.84
CA VAL A 32 -0.82 -15.74 3.04
C VAL A 32 -1.26 -16.44 1.75
N ASP A 33 -2.11 -17.46 1.85
CA ASP A 33 -2.66 -18.17 0.71
C ASP A 33 -3.39 -17.23 -0.25
N ALA A 34 -4.10 -16.23 0.29
CA ALA A 34 -4.79 -15.23 -0.50
C ALA A 34 -3.86 -14.45 -1.43
N LEU A 35 -2.74 -13.97 -0.91
CA LEU A 35 -1.74 -13.25 -1.69
C LEU A 35 -0.97 -14.18 -2.62
N GLU A 36 -0.53 -15.34 -2.14
CA GLU A 36 0.33 -16.23 -2.92
C GLU A 36 -0.34 -16.79 -4.17
N ARG A 37 -1.66 -16.99 -4.12
CA ARG A 37 -2.45 -17.47 -5.27
C ARG A 37 -2.39 -16.52 -6.48
N GLU A 38 -2.31 -15.21 -6.25
CA GLU A 38 -2.28 -14.21 -7.32
C GLU A 38 -0.86 -13.67 -7.58
N HIS A 39 -0.02 -13.59 -6.54
CA HIS A 39 1.25 -12.86 -6.58
C HIS A 39 2.48 -13.72 -6.28
N GLY A 40 2.33 -15.03 -6.09
CA GLY A 40 3.42 -15.94 -5.75
C GLY A 40 3.96 -15.72 -4.32
N PRO A 41 5.08 -16.36 -3.94
CA PRO A 41 5.65 -16.25 -2.60
C PRO A 41 5.95 -14.80 -2.19
N GLN A 42 5.69 -14.48 -0.92
CA GLN A 42 5.73 -13.12 -0.41
C GLN A 42 6.83 -12.96 0.65
N VAL A 43 7.73 -11.98 0.45
CA VAL A 43 8.75 -11.59 1.41
C VAL A 43 8.66 -10.09 1.71
N ALA A 44 9.17 -9.66 2.86
CA ALA A 44 9.14 -8.26 3.28
C ALA A 44 10.46 -7.84 3.91
N GLY A 45 10.90 -6.62 3.64
CA GLY A 45 12.08 -6.02 4.26
C GLY A 45 11.97 -4.50 4.30
N GLY A 46 12.66 -3.85 5.24
CA GLY A 46 12.67 -2.41 5.37
C GLY A 46 13.54 -1.75 4.28
N ALA A 47 13.13 -0.60 3.77
CA ALA A 47 14.04 0.32 3.09
C ALA A 47 14.98 1.01 4.10
N GLU A 48 14.50 1.21 5.31
CA GLU A 48 15.16 1.99 6.37
C GLU A 48 15.02 1.27 7.72
N GLU A 49 15.68 1.78 8.76
CA GLU A 49 15.55 1.23 10.11
C GLU A 49 14.11 1.41 10.63
N HIS A 50 13.44 0.29 10.92
CA HIS A 50 12.12 0.28 11.52
C HIS A 50 11.99 -0.87 12.54
N PRO A 51 11.41 -0.65 13.73
CA PRO A 51 11.31 -1.68 14.77
C PRO A 51 10.61 -2.96 14.29
N ALA A 52 9.50 -2.79 13.56
CA ALA A 52 8.71 -3.91 13.05
C ALA A 52 9.28 -4.56 11.77
N LEU A 53 10.21 -3.90 11.07
CA LEU A 53 10.74 -4.41 9.80
C LEU A 53 12.18 -3.92 9.56
N PRO A 54 13.19 -4.63 10.08
CA PRO A 54 14.59 -4.27 9.87
C PRO A 54 15.00 -4.32 8.39
N PRO A 55 15.87 -3.42 7.91
CA PRO A 55 16.16 -3.28 6.47
C PRO A 55 16.97 -4.42 5.86
N LEU A 56 17.71 -5.18 6.68
CA LEU A 56 18.55 -6.29 6.22
C LEU A 56 17.87 -7.67 6.38
N ALA A 57 16.64 -7.72 6.88
CA ALA A 57 15.92 -8.96 7.13
C ALA A 57 14.79 -9.14 6.11
N GLU A 58 14.85 -10.21 5.32
CA GLU A 58 13.70 -10.67 4.54
C GLU A 58 12.85 -11.60 5.39
N LEU A 59 11.64 -11.15 5.73
CA LEU A 59 10.66 -11.91 6.50
C LEU A 59 9.60 -12.48 5.56
N PRO A 60 9.23 -13.77 5.70
CA PRO A 60 8.03 -14.28 5.06
C PRO A 60 6.79 -13.50 5.53
N LEU A 61 5.77 -13.37 4.68
CA LEU A 61 4.56 -12.60 4.98
C LEU A 61 3.88 -13.00 6.31
N GLY A 62 3.77 -14.30 6.60
CA GLY A 62 3.19 -14.75 7.87
C GLY A 62 3.96 -14.25 9.09
N ARG A 63 5.29 -14.14 8.97
CA ARG A 63 6.13 -13.56 10.03
C ARG A 63 5.99 -12.05 10.09
N LEU A 64 5.97 -11.34 8.95
CA LEU A 64 5.68 -9.90 8.91
C LEU A 64 4.40 -9.59 9.68
N LEU A 65 3.30 -10.30 9.39
CA LEU A 65 2.01 -10.09 10.07
C LEU A 65 2.13 -10.29 11.59
N ALA A 66 2.86 -11.31 12.04
CA ALA A 66 3.10 -11.54 13.46
C ALA A 66 3.90 -10.40 14.12
N GLU A 67 4.97 -9.91 13.48
CA GLU A 67 5.76 -8.78 13.97
C GLU A 67 4.90 -7.50 14.04
N LEU A 68 4.14 -7.18 12.98
CA LEU A 68 3.25 -6.02 12.96
C LEU A 68 2.22 -6.06 14.11
N ARG A 69 1.63 -7.23 14.37
CA ARG A 69 0.71 -7.40 15.51
C ARG A 69 1.42 -7.15 16.85
N GLY A 70 2.66 -7.61 17.00
CA GLY A 70 3.49 -7.33 18.17
C GLY A 70 3.73 -5.84 18.41
N HIS A 71 3.73 -5.04 17.34
CA HIS A 71 3.87 -3.58 17.35
C HIS A 71 2.55 -2.81 17.37
N GLY A 72 1.45 -3.47 17.76
CA GLY A 72 0.16 -2.80 17.98
C GLY A 72 -0.59 -2.47 16.69
N LEU A 73 -0.47 -3.30 15.66
CA LEU A 73 -1.23 -3.19 14.43
C LEU A 73 -2.75 -3.04 14.67
N SER A 74 -3.31 -1.93 14.21
CA SER A 74 -4.73 -1.61 14.34
C SER A 74 -5.51 -1.68 13.04
N ALA A 75 -4.89 -1.34 11.91
CA ALA A 75 -5.55 -1.34 10.60
C ALA A 75 -4.55 -1.39 9.45
N PHE A 76 -5.04 -1.85 8.30
CA PHE A 76 -4.41 -1.62 7.00
C PHE A 76 -5.26 -0.62 6.19
N ARG A 77 -4.61 0.32 5.49
CA ARG A 77 -5.26 1.19 4.51
C ARG A 77 -4.63 1.06 3.14
N LEU A 78 -5.45 1.20 2.11
CA LEU A 78 -5.02 1.13 0.73
C LEU A 78 -4.70 2.53 0.21
N ALA A 79 -3.56 2.66 -0.47
CA ALA A 79 -3.24 3.81 -1.30
C ALA A 79 -3.00 3.32 -2.74
N LEU A 80 -3.66 3.94 -3.72
CA LEU A 80 -3.52 3.66 -5.15
C LEU A 80 -3.14 4.96 -5.89
N PRO A 81 -1.91 5.47 -5.67
CA PRO A 81 -1.50 6.73 -6.24
C PRO A 81 -1.30 6.64 -7.76
N VAL A 82 -1.48 7.76 -8.43
CA VAL A 82 -1.13 7.92 -9.85
C VAL A 82 -0.19 9.12 -10.03
N PRO A 83 0.64 9.14 -11.10
CA PRO A 83 1.48 10.30 -11.36
C PRO A 83 0.64 11.59 -11.46
N GLY A 84 0.96 12.57 -10.60
CA GLY A 84 0.24 13.84 -10.51
C GLY A 84 -0.87 13.89 -9.45
N ASP A 85 -1.19 12.77 -8.80
CA ASP A 85 -2.14 12.72 -7.70
C ASP A 85 -1.58 11.91 -6.51
N PRO A 86 -0.90 12.58 -5.55
CA PRO A 86 -0.38 11.94 -4.35
C PRO A 86 -1.46 11.78 -3.25
N LEU A 87 -2.75 12.00 -3.54
CA LEU A 87 -3.81 11.84 -2.54
C LEU A 87 -3.72 10.44 -1.91
N GLY A 88 -3.77 10.40 -0.58
CA GLY A 88 -3.65 9.16 0.19
C GLY A 88 -2.23 8.79 0.62
N LEU A 89 -1.20 9.53 0.20
CA LEU A 89 0.19 9.28 0.61
C LEU A 89 0.64 10.25 1.73
N PRO A 90 0.87 9.77 2.97
CA PRO A 90 1.22 10.64 4.10
C PRO A 90 2.66 11.17 4.09
N GLY A 91 3.49 10.80 3.11
CA GLY A 91 4.93 11.04 3.17
C GLY A 91 5.65 10.00 4.03
N PRO A 92 7.00 10.02 4.06
CA PRO A 92 7.91 11.01 3.48
C PRO A 92 8.08 10.90 1.95
N ALA A 93 8.78 11.87 1.34
CA ALA A 93 8.96 11.95 -0.12
C ALA A 93 9.55 10.67 -0.75
N ALA A 94 10.43 9.97 -0.03
CA ALA A 94 10.99 8.69 -0.46
C ALA A 94 9.88 7.63 -0.62
N PHE A 95 9.04 7.44 0.41
CA PHE A 95 7.88 6.56 0.35
C PHE A 95 6.93 6.96 -0.79
N ASN A 96 6.59 8.25 -0.90
CA ASN A 96 5.64 8.71 -1.92
C ASN A 96 6.14 8.41 -3.33
N SER A 97 7.44 8.63 -3.58
CA SER A 97 8.04 8.38 -4.89
C SER A 97 7.98 6.89 -5.25
N THR A 98 8.34 6.01 -4.31
CA THR A 98 8.27 4.55 -4.51
C THR A 98 6.82 4.07 -4.69
N ALA A 99 5.88 4.59 -3.90
CA ALA A 99 4.47 4.26 -4.01
C ALA A 99 3.87 4.70 -5.37
N ILE A 100 4.22 5.90 -5.85
CA ILE A 100 3.81 6.41 -7.18
C ILE A 100 4.40 5.55 -8.30
N GLU A 101 5.67 5.16 -8.19
CA GLU A 101 6.32 4.30 -9.18
C GLU A 101 5.67 2.91 -9.26
N ALA A 102 5.31 2.34 -8.11
CA ALA A 102 4.58 1.07 -8.04
C ALA A 102 3.10 1.20 -8.43
N GLY A 103 2.51 2.39 -8.28
CA GLY A 103 1.07 2.66 -8.47
C GLY A 103 0.20 2.12 -7.33
N GLU A 104 0.79 1.60 -6.26
CA GLU A 104 0.09 1.04 -5.12
C GLU A 104 0.96 1.04 -3.85
N ALA A 105 0.31 1.13 -2.69
CA ALA A 105 0.92 0.91 -1.39
C ALA A 105 -0.13 0.46 -0.35
N ALA A 106 0.30 -0.26 0.67
CA ALA A 106 -0.47 -0.54 1.86
C ALA A 106 0.10 0.25 3.05
N LEU A 107 -0.73 1.10 3.65
CA LEU A 107 -0.39 1.81 4.89
C LEU A 107 -0.78 0.93 6.07
N VAL A 108 0.13 0.79 7.01
CA VAL A 108 0.00 -0.06 8.20
C VAL A 108 -0.03 0.85 9.42
N GLU A 109 -1.16 0.88 10.10
CA GLU A 109 -1.32 1.63 11.34
C GLU A 109 -0.75 0.80 12.51
N LEU A 110 0.28 1.33 13.15
CA LEU A 110 0.94 0.75 14.33
C LEU A 110 0.81 1.71 15.52
N ALA A 111 1.04 1.21 16.74
CA ALA A 111 0.90 2.01 17.95
C ALA A 111 1.94 3.15 18.05
N ASP A 112 3.15 2.92 17.55
CA ASP A 112 4.27 3.85 17.65
C ASP A 112 4.55 4.54 16.31
N THR A 113 5.18 3.81 15.39
CA THR A 113 5.62 4.33 14.08
C THR A 113 4.83 3.63 12.98
N PRO A 114 4.01 4.36 12.20
CA PRO A 114 3.30 3.76 11.08
C PRO A 114 4.25 3.35 9.96
N LEU A 115 3.84 2.35 9.19
CA LEU A 115 4.68 1.72 8.17
C LEU A 115 3.96 1.71 6.82
N GLY A 116 4.63 2.16 5.76
CA GLY A 116 4.15 2.05 4.38
C GLY A 116 4.81 0.86 3.70
N LEU A 117 4.03 -0.06 3.16
CA LEU A 117 4.50 -1.22 2.41
C LEU A 117 4.26 -1.00 0.92
N VAL A 118 5.32 -1.00 0.13
CA VAL A 118 5.26 -0.88 -1.32
C VAL A 118 5.63 -2.21 -1.97
N PRO A 119 4.77 -2.81 -2.81
CA PRO A 119 5.06 -4.07 -3.46
C PRO A 119 6.02 -3.88 -4.63
N VAL A 120 6.98 -4.80 -4.75
CA VAL A 120 7.95 -4.85 -5.85
C VAL A 120 8.06 -6.30 -6.32
N THR A 121 8.02 -6.51 -7.63
CA THR A 121 8.24 -7.84 -8.22
C THR A 121 9.60 -8.40 -7.78
N ASP A 122 9.60 -9.61 -7.25
CA ASP A 122 10.80 -10.31 -6.81
C ASP A 122 11.08 -11.51 -7.72
N VAL A 123 12.05 -11.36 -8.62
CA VAL A 123 12.46 -12.41 -9.57
C VAL A 123 13.86 -12.87 -9.21
N ARG A 124 14.00 -14.15 -8.83
CA ARG A 124 15.27 -14.75 -8.40
C ARG A 124 15.63 -15.91 -9.32
N GLY A 125 16.52 -15.65 -10.28
CA GLY A 125 16.84 -16.61 -11.32
C GLY A 125 15.63 -16.91 -12.21
N SER A 126 15.61 -18.08 -12.86
CA SER A 126 14.58 -18.41 -13.86
C SER A 126 13.32 -19.08 -13.30
N SER A 127 13.33 -19.51 -12.04
CA SER A 127 12.29 -20.38 -11.48
C SER A 127 11.50 -19.73 -10.35
N TYR A 128 11.97 -18.62 -9.80
CA TYR A 128 11.30 -17.91 -8.71
C TYR A 128 10.72 -16.59 -9.22
N ALA A 129 9.42 -16.43 -9.04
CA ALA A 129 8.70 -15.19 -9.22
C ALA A 129 7.74 -15.03 -8.03
N GLY A 130 7.96 -13.99 -7.25
CA GLY A 130 7.16 -13.62 -6.10
C GLY A 130 7.04 -12.11 -5.97
N LEU A 131 6.73 -11.66 -4.77
CA LEU A 131 6.60 -10.25 -4.45
C LEU A 131 7.39 -9.92 -3.19
N ARG A 132 8.10 -8.80 -3.23
CA ARG A 132 8.80 -8.22 -2.09
C ARG A 132 8.10 -6.95 -1.65
N TRP A 133 7.72 -6.89 -0.39
CA TRP A 133 7.23 -5.68 0.25
C TRP A 133 8.41 -4.85 0.77
N THR A 134 8.51 -3.61 0.32
CA THR A 134 9.48 -2.65 0.84
C THR A 134 8.80 -1.79 1.90
N GLY A 135 9.25 -1.87 3.14
CA GLY A 135 8.70 -1.08 4.24
C GLY A 135 9.39 0.27 4.40
N HIS A 136 8.61 1.34 4.50
CA HIS A 136 9.08 2.70 4.73
C HIS A 136 8.44 3.24 6.02
N ALA A 137 9.25 3.83 6.90
CA ALA A 137 8.72 4.53 8.06
C ALA A 137 7.89 5.74 7.59
N LEU A 138 6.70 5.91 8.15
CA LEU A 138 5.81 7.03 7.86
C LEU A 138 5.84 8.02 9.02
N ALA A 139 5.67 9.30 8.71
CA ALA A 139 5.50 10.32 9.75
C ALA A 139 4.11 10.23 10.40
N GLU A 140 3.10 9.88 9.61
CA GLU A 140 1.71 9.73 10.04
C GLU A 140 1.05 8.58 9.28
N ALA A 141 0.13 7.88 9.93
CA ALA A 141 -0.42 6.63 9.40
C ALA A 141 -1.43 6.85 8.26
N ALA A 142 -2.08 8.02 8.26
CA ALA A 142 -3.08 8.39 7.28
C ALA A 142 -2.71 9.74 6.66
N ALA A 143 -2.77 9.82 5.34
CA ALA A 143 -2.72 11.12 4.69
C ALA A 143 -3.96 11.93 5.07
N ALA A 144 -3.78 13.24 5.28
CA ALA A 144 -4.90 14.16 5.36
C ALA A 144 -5.67 14.11 4.04
N THR A 145 -6.79 13.39 4.04
CA THR A 145 -7.72 13.38 2.91
C THR A 145 -8.71 14.51 3.12
N PRO A 146 -9.07 15.25 2.05
CA PRO A 146 -10.05 16.32 2.17
C PRO A 146 -11.36 15.73 2.68
N THR A 147 -12.02 16.47 3.54
CA THR A 147 -13.40 16.16 3.93
C THR A 147 -14.30 16.23 2.69
N LEU A 148 -15.47 15.58 2.75
CA LEU A 148 -16.42 15.62 1.64
C LEU A 148 -16.76 17.06 1.19
N PRO A 149 -17.05 18.01 2.10
CA PRO A 149 -17.30 19.40 1.69
C PRO A 149 -16.11 20.06 0.98
N GLU A 150 -14.88 19.81 1.46
CA GLU A 150 -13.66 20.34 0.83
C GLU A 150 -13.46 19.73 -0.57
N ALA A 151 -13.72 18.43 -0.72
CA ALA A 151 -13.63 17.74 -2.00
C ALA A 151 -14.68 18.27 -3.00
N GLU A 152 -15.93 18.48 -2.57
CA GLU A 152 -16.98 19.06 -3.40
C GLU A 152 -16.65 20.49 -3.83
N GLN A 153 -16.13 21.31 -2.91
CA GLN A 153 -15.71 22.66 -3.22
C GLN A 153 -14.57 22.67 -4.25
N HIS A 154 -13.56 21.82 -4.07
CA HIS A 154 -12.43 21.73 -5.00
C HIS A 154 -12.91 21.31 -6.40
N LEU A 155 -13.78 20.30 -6.50
CA LEU A 155 -14.37 19.86 -7.76
C LEU A 155 -15.14 20.99 -8.46
N ALA A 156 -15.97 21.72 -7.72
CA ALA A 156 -16.75 22.82 -8.28
C ALA A 156 -15.87 23.95 -8.84
N LEU A 157 -14.74 24.24 -8.17
CA LEU A 157 -13.76 25.22 -8.65
C LEU A 157 -13.07 24.75 -9.93
N THR A 158 -12.54 23.52 -9.94
CA THR A 158 -11.85 22.96 -11.11
C THR A 158 -12.77 22.87 -12.34
N LEU A 159 -14.04 22.51 -12.16
CA LEU A 159 -15.02 22.47 -13.26
C LEU A 159 -15.28 23.87 -13.84
N ARG A 160 -15.32 24.90 -12.99
CA ARG A 160 -15.50 26.29 -13.44
C ARG A 160 -14.28 26.78 -14.20
N GLU A 161 -13.07 26.56 -13.67
CA GLU A 161 -11.81 26.92 -14.34
C GLU A 161 -11.65 26.23 -15.70
N ALA A 162 -11.99 24.94 -15.78
CA ALA A 162 -11.96 24.21 -17.04
C ALA A 162 -12.98 24.77 -18.07
N ALA A 163 -14.18 25.13 -17.62
CA ALA A 163 -15.19 25.75 -18.49
C ALA A 163 -14.75 27.13 -18.99
N ASP A 164 -14.16 27.95 -18.12
CA ASP A 164 -13.62 29.28 -18.49
C ASP A 164 -12.49 29.13 -19.51
N THR A 165 -11.56 28.18 -19.29
CA THR A 165 -10.48 27.88 -20.24
C THR A 165 -11.00 27.47 -21.63
N LEU A 166 -12.08 26.70 -21.69
CA LEU A 166 -12.71 26.28 -22.96
C LEU A 166 -13.40 27.43 -23.71
N LEU A 167 -13.86 28.47 -22.99
CA LEU A 167 -14.47 29.66 -23.60
C LEU A 167 -13.43 30.63 -24.15
N GLU A 168 -12.18 30.55 -23.66
CA GLU A 168 -11.05 31.35 -24.13
C GLU A 168 -10.29 30.75 -25.33
N LEU A 169 -10.69 29.54 -25.78
CA LEU A 169 -10.21 28.87 -27.00
C LEU A 169 -11.03 29.25 -28.24
#